data_AF-A0AA97LWY2-F1
#
_entry.id   AF-A0AA97LWY2-F1
#
_cell.length_a   1.000
_cell.length_b   1.000
_cell.length_c   1.000
_cell.angle_alpha   90.00
_cell.angle_beta   90.00
_cell.angle_gamma   90.00
#
_symmetry.space_group_name_H-M   'P 1'
#
loop_
_entity.id
_entity.type
_entity.pdbx_description
1 polymer ?
#
loop_
_entity_poly.entity_id
_entity_poly.type
_entity_poly.pdbx_seq_one_letter_code
_entity_poly.pdbx_strand_id
1 'polypeptide(L)'
;MSTKALRSAGATPKTARSRRQAARDVRRAVRDLLSTMATGIDRCMYCGDSLGTDIGHSEPIAETPPRTFDWCDHLLAYSRCNSHEKRERFPRADGGTPRLVDPSVEDATCFSACC
;
A
#
# COMPACT_ATOMS: atom_id res chain seq x y z
N MET A 1 12.36 -7.99 -13.74
CA MET A 1 11.38 -9.07 -13.49
C MET A 1 10.01 -8.44 -13.31
N SER A 2 9.00 -8.89 -14.07
CA SER A 2 7.63 -8.34 -14.04
C SER A 2 6.86 -8.83 -12.81
N THR A 3 5.95 -8.00 -12.28
CA THR A 3 5.00 -8.30 -11.19
C THR A 3 4.23 -9.60 -11.39
N LYS A 4 3.96 -9.97 -12.65
CA LYS A 4 3.28 -11.22 -13.03
C LYS A 4 4.04 -12.47 -12.57
N ALA A 5 5.37 -12.46 -12.63
CA ALA A 5 6.21 -13.58 -12.22
C ALA A 5 6.23 -13.78 -10.69
N LEU A 6 6.04 -12.70 -9.92
CA LEU A 6 5.96 -12.75 -8.46
C LEU A 6 4.59 -13.27 -7.98
N ARG A 7 3.50 -12.94 -8.71
CA ARG A 7 2.17 -13.49 -8.43
C ARG A 7 2.10 -15.00 -8.63
N SER A 8 2.75 -15.52 -9.69
CA SER A 8 2.77 -16.95 -10.00
C SER A 8 3.71 -17.78 -9.13
N ALA A 9 4.69 -17.16 -8.46
CA ALA A 9 5.75 -17.87 -7.72
C ALA A 9 5.40 -18.20 -6.26
N GLY A 10 4.20 -17.90 -5.76
CA GLY A 10 3.82 -18.17 -4.37
C GLY A 10 4.71 -17.42 -3.37
N ALA A 11 4.84 -16.10 -3.53
CA ALA A 11 5.62 -15.30 -2.60
C ALA A 11 5.12 -15.52 -1.16
N THR A 12 6.03 -15.86 -0.24
CA THR A 12 5.74 -15.90 1.20
C THR A 12 5.93 -14.51 1.81
N PRO A 13 5.29 -14.18 2.96
CA PRO A 13 5.49 -12.88 3.61
C PRO A 13 6.97 -12.56 3.87
N LYS A 14 7.76 -13.56 4.28
CA LYS A 14 9.20 -13.42 4.52
C LYS A 14 9.96 -13.02 3.26
N THR A 15 9.71 -13.73 2.16
CA THR A 15 10.38 -13.44 0.87
C THR A 15 9.95 -12.09 0.29
N ALA A 16 8.68 -11.73 0.43
CA ALA A 16 8.14 -10.45 -0.02
C ALA A 16 8.76 -9.27 0.77
N ARG A 17 8.78 -9.36 2.11
CA ARG A 17 9.42 -8.35 2.98
C ARG A 17 10.91 -8.19 2.69
N SER A 18 11.65 -9.30 2.55
CA SER A 18 13.09 -9.26 2.24
C SER A 18 13.39 -8.59 0.90
N ARG A 19 12.66 -8.97 -0.17
CA ARG A 19 12.83 -8.37 -1.50
C ARG A 19 12.47 -6.89 -1.51
N ARG A 20 11.38 -6.50 -0.85
CA ARG A 20 11.01 -5.09 -0.68
C ARG A 20 12.12 -4.31 0.04
N GLN A 21 12.70 -4.86 1.10
CA GLN A 21 13.75 -4.19 1.87
C GLN A 21 15.02 -3.97 1.04
N ALA A 22 15.37 -4.94 0.19
CA ALA A 22 16.49 -4.84 -0.75
C ALA A 22 16.25 -3.82 -1.88
N ALA A 23 15.00 -3.60 -2.31
CA ALA A 23 14.64 -2.68 -3.40
C ALA A 23 14.62 -1.19 -2.98
N ARG A 24 15.74 -0.68 -2.46
CA ARG A 24 15.81 0.67 -1.86
C ARG A 24 15.46 1.79 -2.83
N ASP A 25 16.06 1.81 -4.02
CA ASP A 25 15.87 2.89 -4.99
C ASP A 25 14.45 2.90 -5.57
N VAL A 26 13.93 1.70 -5.86
CA VAL A 26 12.53 1.53 -6.31
C VAL A 26 11.57 2.00 -5.22
N ARG A 27 11.80 1.65 -3.95
CA ARG A 27 10.97 2.15 -2.84
C ARG A 27 11.06 3.67 -2.72
N ARG A 28 12.22 4.27 -2.90
CA ARG A 28 12.34 5.73 -2.88
C ARG A 28 11.51 6.35 -4.00
N ALA A 29 11.64 5.87 -5.23
CA ALA A 29 10.86 6.36 -6.37
C ALA A 29 9.35 6.17 -6.17
N VAL A 30 8.91 5.01 -5.65
CA VAL A 30 7.51 4.75 -5.32
C VAL A 30 7.00 5.75 -4.29
N ARG A 31 7.77 6.02 -3.22
CA ARG A 31 7.39 6.99 -2.20
C ARG A 31 7.27 8.38 -2.79
N ASP A 32 8.23 8.78 -3.61
CA ASP A 32 8.25 10.10 -4.25
C ASP A 32 7.03 10.29 -5.17
N LEU A 33 6.61 9.25 -5.90
CA LEU A 33 5.38 9.27 -6.71
C LEU A 33 4.10 9.31 -5.85
N LEU A 34 4.04 8.53 -4.76
CA LEU A 34 2.89 8.56 -3.85
C LEU A 34 2.74 9.93 -3.19
N SER A 35 3.85 10.59 -2.87
CA SER A 35 3.91 11.97 -2.39
C SER A 35 3.22 12.95 -3.35
N THR A 36 3.38 12.79 -4.67
CA THR A 36 2.70 13.66 -5.64
C THR A 36 1.20 13.43 -5.76
N MET A 37 0.72 12.26 -5.29
CA MET A 37 -0.70 11.88 -5.29
C MET A 37 -1.38 12.15 -3.95
N ALA A 38 -0.59 12.35 -2.88
CA ALA A 38 -1.10 12.63 -1.56
C ALA A 38 -1.81 13.99 -1.53
N THR A 39 -2.92 14.07 -0.80
CA THR A 39 -3.61 15.34 -0.57
C THR A 39 -2.73 16.28 0.25
N GLY A 40 -2.60 17.54 -0.17
CA GLY A 40 -1.77 18.51 0.53
C GLY A 40 -0.27 18.18 0.44
N ILE A 41 0.51 18.65 1.41
CA ILE A 41 1.97 18.41 1.43
C ILE A 41 2.23 17.05 2.07
N ASP A 42 2.41 16.03 1.24
CA ASP A 42 2.85 14.68 1.64
C ASP A 42 2.00 14.07 2.77
N ARG A 43 0.68 14.30 2.81
CA ARG A 43 -0.13 13.79 3.94
C ARG A 43 -0.36 12.29 3.86
N CYS A 44 -0.51 11.68 5.03
CA CYS A 44 -0.89 10.29 5.21
C CYS A 44 -2.25 10.04 4.57
N MET A 45 -2.31 9.09 3.64
CA MET A 45 -3.54 8.73 2.92
C MET A 45 -4.55 7.97 3.79
N TYR A 46 -4.17 7.52 5.00
CA TYR A 46 -5.14 6.95 5.96
C TYR A 46 -5.91 8.03 6.73
N CYS A 47 -5.21 9.01 7.29
CA CYS A 47 -5.84 9.99 8.20
C CYS A 47 -6.01 11.38 7.59
N GLY A 48 -5.30 11.72 6.52
CA GLY A 48 -5.35 13.07 5.91
C GLY A 48 -4.75 14.19 6.77
N ASP A 49 -4.23 13.88 7.96
CA ASP A 49 -3.84 14.86 8.97
C ASP A 49 -2.33 14.88 9.27
N SER A 50 -1.69 13.71 9.26
CA SER A 50 -0.27 13.56 9.62
C SER A 50 0.62 13.49 8.38
N LEU A 51 1.91 13.83 8.52
CA LEU A 51 2.89 13.66 7.46
C LEU A 51 3.07 12.17 7.13
N GLY A 52 2.89 11.83 5.85
CA GLY A 52 3.14 10.52 5.28
C GLY A 52 4.63 10.32 5.05
N THR A 53 5.23 9.37 5.78
CA THR A 53 6.68 9.13 5.75
C THR A 53 7.04 7.80 5.13
N ASP A 54 6.11 6.85 5.13
CA ASP A 54 6.34 5.47 4.78
C ASP A 54 5.43 5.02 3.64
N ILE A 55 5.90 4.02 2.89
CA ILE A 55 5.02 3.29 1.98
C ILE A 55 4.25 2.25 2.79
N GLY A 56 2.95 2.45 2.92
CA GLY A 56 1.99 1.50 3.47
C GLY A 56 1.44 0.54 2.40
N HIS A 57 0.82 -0.53 2.87
CA HIS A 57 0.07 -1.47 2.04
C HIS A 57 -1.40 -1.47 2.43
N SER A 58 -2.32 -1.38 1.47
CA SER A 58 -3.77 -1.48 1.69
C SER A 58 -4.09 -2.87 2.24
N GLU A 59 -3.70 -3.93 1.51
CA GLU A 59 -3.73 -5.28 2.05
C GLU A 59 -2.43 -5.64 2.80
N PRO A 60 -2.49 -6.26 3.99
CA PRO A 60 -1.27 -6.64 4.69
C PRO A 60 -0.44 -7.65 3.90
N ILE A 61 0.88 -7.41 3.83
CA ILE A 61 1.85 -8.38 3.26
C ILE A 61 1.73 -9.78 3.90
N ALA A 62 1.28 -9.84 5.16
CA ALA A 62 1.08 -11.11 5.86
C ALA A 62 -0.05 -11.95 5.25
N GLU A 63 -1.10 -11.32 4.72
CA GLU A 63 -2.27 -11.97 4.13
C GLU A 63 -2.11 -12.15 2.62
N THR A 64 -1.61 -11.13 1.92
CA THR A 64 -1.46 -11.16 0.46
C THR A 64 -0.06 -10.76 -0.01
N PRO A 65 0.98 -11.57 0.29
CA PRO A 65 2.35 -11.30 -0.13
C PRO A 65 2.55 -11.04 -1.63
N PRO A 66 1.80 -11.68 -2.55
CA PRO A 66 1.87 -11.34 -3.97
C PRO A 66 1.53 -9.88 -4.31
N ARG A 67 0.67 -9.23 -3.50
CA ARG A 67 0.28 -7.82 -3.67
C ARG A 67 1.31 -6.82 -3.19
N THR A 68 2.37 -7.26 -2.48
CA THR A 68 3.45 -6.39 -1.98
C THR A 68 4.12 -5.54 -3.06
N PHE A 69 4.07 -5.97 -4.32
CA PHE A 69 4.66 -5.28 -5.47
C PHE A 69 3.62 -4.74 -6.45
N ASP A 70 2.34 -4.78 -6.08
CA ASP A 70 1.26 -4.22 -6.86
C ASP A 70 1.18 -2.72 -6.58
N TRP A 71 1.17 -1.90 -7.63
CA TRP A 71 1.10 -0.45 -7.48
C TRP A 71 -0.17 -0.05 -6.73
N CYS A 72 -1.32 -0.66 -7.08
CA CYS A 72 -2.60 -0.38 -6.45
C CYS A 72 -2.71 -0.87 -5.00
N ASP A 73 -1.70 -1.53 -4.46
CA ASP A 73 -1.66 -1.90 -3.04
C ASP A 73 -0.84 -0.91 -2.21
N HIS A 74 -0.13 0.03 -2.84
CA HIS A 74 0.75 0.98 -2.15
C HIS A 74 0.06 2.31 -1.86
N LEU A 75 0.36 2.89 -0.70
CA LEU A 75 -0.09 4.22 -0.31
C LEU A 75 0.95 4.95 0.56
N LEU A 76 0.88 6.27 0.63
CA LEU A 76 1.71 7.07 1.54
C LEU A 76 1.07 7.06 2.94
N ALA A 77 1.79 6.61 3.96
CA ALA A 77 1.26 6.45 5.30
C ALA A 77 2.18 7.04 6.37
N TYR A 78 1.57 7.55 7.44
CA TYR A 78 2.25 7.86 8.68
C TYR A 78 2.56 6.56 9.45
N SER A 79 3.74 6.49 10.05
CA SER A 79 4.26 5.29 10.72
C SER A 79 3.31 4.74 11.79
N ARG A 80 2.62 5.60 12.57
CA ARG A 80 1.65 5.18 13.59
C ARG A 80 0.40 4.57 12.98
N CYS A 81 -0.18 5.20 11.95
CA CYS A 81 -1.37 4.68 11.28
C CYS A 81 -1.10 3.31 10.65
N ASN A 82 0.04 3.15 9.98
CA ASN A 82 0.41 1.90 9.33
C ASN A 82 0.85 0.80 10.32
N SER A 83 1.76 1.12 11.26
CA SER A 83 2.46 0.12 12.09
C SER A 83 1.85 -0.09 13.49
N HIS A 84 0.98 0.81 13.97
CA HIS A 84 0.33 0.67 15.27
C HIS A 84 -1.18 0.46 15.16
N GLU A 85 -1.86 1.26 14.35
CA GLU A 85 -3.32 1.25 14.25
C GLU A 85 -3.81 0.17 13.28
N LYS A 86 -3.36 0.21 12.02
CA LYS A 86 -3.70 -0.80 11.02
C LYS A 86 -2.98 -2.13 11.27
N ARG A 87 -1.64 -2.14 11.28
CA ARG A 87 -0.83 -3.37 11.36
C ARG A 87 -1.25 -4.39 10.29
N GLU A 88 -1.59 -5.59 10.74
CA GLU A 88 -2.08 -6.70 9.95
C GLU A 88 -3.61 -6.77 9.96
N ARG A 89 -4.31 -5.73 10.46
CA ARG A 89 -5.78 -5.69 10.43
C ARG A 89 -6.23 -5.37 9.02
N PHE A 90 -7.01 -6.28 8.45
CA PHE A 90 -7.71 -6.08 7.19
C PHE A 90 -9.12 -6.66 7.30
N PRO A 91 -10.03 -5.96 8.03
CA PRO A 91 -11.37 -6.47 8.27
C PRO A 91 -12.12 -6.64 6.95
N ARG A 92 -12.81 -7.76 6.80
CA ARG A 92 -13.67 -8.07 5.65
C ARG A 92 -15.12 -8.23 6.11
N ALA A 93 -16.07 -7.89 5.25
CA ALA A 93 -17.49 -8.19 5.46
C ALA A 93 -17.78 -9.67 5.19
N ASP A 94 -18.98 -10.11 5.55
CA ASP A 94 -19.46 -11.45 5.21
C ASP A 94 -19.50 -11.55 3.67
N GLY A 95 -18.66 -12.42 3.11
CA GLY A 95 -18.41 -12.52 1.66
C GLY A 95 -16.99 -12.13 1.22
N GLY A 96 -16.14 -11.63 2.12
CA GLY A 96 -14.71 -11.39 1.84
C GLY A 96 -14.37 -10.00 1.30
N THR A 97 -15.37 -9.12 1.12
CA THR A 97 -15.19 -7.73 0.70
C THR A 97 -14.41 -6.96 1.77
N PRO A 98 -13.31 -6.25 1.43
CA PRO A 98 -12.62 -5.37 2.37
C PRO A 98 -13.56 -4.34 2.98
N ARG A 99 -13.47 -4.14 4.31
CA ARG A 99 -14.15 -3.04 5.03
C ARG A 99 -13.24 -1.83 5.23
N LEU A 100 -11.94 -2.01 5.05
CA LEU A 100 -11.02 -0.89 4.99
C LEU A 100 -11.19 -0.24 3.62
N VAL A 101 -11.46 1.06 3.60
CA VAL A 101 -11.45 1.86 2.37
C VAL A 101 -10.09 1.69 1.71
N ASP A 102 -10.07 1.38 0.41
CA ASP A 102 -8.83 1.37 -0.36
C ASP A 102 -8.61 2.77 -0.94
N PRO A 103 -7.75 3.61 -0.33
CA PRO A 103 -7.58 4.99 -0.75
C PRO A 103 -6.96 5.12 -2.16
N SER A 104 -6.54 4.00 -2.77
CA SER A 104 -6.05 3.96 -4.15
C SER A 104 -7.15 3.81 -5.21
N VAL A 105 -8.35 3.37 -4.79
CA VAL A 105 -9.52 3.14 -5.66
C VAL A 105 -10.68 4.06 -5.27
N GLU A 106 -10.89 4.22 -3.97
CA GLU A 106 -11.88 5.12 -3.40
C GLU A 106 -11.22 6.47 -3.15
N ASP A 107 -11.21 7.31 -4.18
CA ASP A 107 -10.87 8.71 -4.01
C ASP A 107 -12.07 9.47 -3.44
N ALA A 108 -11.86 10.41 -2.51
CA ALA A 108 -12.91 11.35 -2.12
C ALA A 108 -13.26 12.36 -3.25
N THR A 109 -12.54 12.35 -4.37
CA THR A 109 -12.57 13.34 -5.48
C THR A 109 -12.10 12.88 -6.90
N CYS A 110 -11.47 11.73 -7.13
CA CYS A 110 -10.81 11.37 -8.39
C CYS A 110 -11.41 10.11 -9.04
N PHE A 111 -12.33 10.31 -9.98
CA PHE A 111 -12.91 9.26 -10.82
C PHE A 111 -12.17 9.07 -12.17
N SER A 112 -11.02 9.71 -12.42
CA SER A 112 -10.54 9.87 -13.82
C SER A 112 -9.11 9.41 -14.17
N ALA A 113 -8.34 8.80 -13.26
CA ALA A 113 -6.91 8.53 -13.54
C ALA A 113 -6.50 7.05 -13.69
N CYS A 114 -7.42 6.08 -13.63
CA CYS A 114 -7.11 4.64 -13.75
C CYS A 114 -7.73 3.94 -14.98
N CYS A 115 -7.96 4.67 -16.06
CA CYS A 115 -8.27 4.09 -17.38
C CYS A 115 -7.05 4.18 -18.31
#